data_AF-A0A7C4HXL7-F1
#
_entry.id   AF-A0A7C4HXL7-F1
#
_cell.length_a   1.000
_cell.length_b   1.000
_cell.length_c   1.000
_cell.angle_alpha   90.00
_cell.angle_beta   90.00
_cell.angle_gamma   90.00
#
_symmetry.space_group_name_H-M   'P 1'
#
loop_
_entity.id
_entity.type
_entity.pdbx_description
1 polymer ?
#
loop_
_entity_poly.entity_id
_entity_poly.type
_entity_poly.pdbx_seq_one_letter_code
_entity_poly.pdbx_strand_id
1 'polypeptide(L)'
;MVRVTADLHIHSPFSAATSEKMTLHDLVRFSRIKGLNLLGTGDALHPSWLSILKQNLEETVMKGLYKLKGEGEDVLFLTQTEVGTVHVYEGKVRRIHHVILMPSLEVAEQLTDRLSKLTDLKADGRPVLTITPAELVETVIETSSDNFIFPAHAWTPWWSIFGSIGGVNRMEECYEDMTKHIYALETGLSSDPAMNWRLSALDRYTLLSSSDSHSPWPWRLGRECNVFELEEPSYKELIDAIKAKDPSRILFTIETPPEYGKYHYSGHRKCGVGPIPPSEARKIGYRCPVCGKRLTKGVEDRVEEMADRPKGFKPENAIPYIKVLPLAELIATALGVKGEQALYSSRVWDVYLNVVNVCGNELKALIESSREDIEKASTTIVADLVVKARENALKITPGFDGVYGRLQLENERGKPKKQRNLTDFLT
;
A
#
# COMPACT_ATOMS: atom_id res chain seq x y z
N MET A 1 -23.55 2.02 -13.86
CA MET A 1 -22.20 2.26 -13.33
C MET A 1 -22.26 2.40 -11.83
N VAL A 2 -21.41 1.67 -11.12
CA VAL A 2 -21.28 1.61 -9.66
C VAL A 2 -19.84 1.95 -9.31
N ARG A 3 -19.65 2.89 -8.39
CA ARG A 3 -18.32 3.25 -7.92
C ARG A 3 -17.85 2.30 -6.83
N VAL A 4 -16.71 1.66 -7.04
CA VAL A 4 -16.10 0.73 -6.09
C VAL A 4 -14.80 1.33 -5.59
N THR A 5 -14.64 1.44 -4.28
CA THR A 5 -13.40 1.84 -3.62
C THR A 5 -12.84 0.63 -2.88
N ALA A 6 -11.79 0.05 -3.44
CA ALA A 6 -11.31 -1.28 -3.10
C ALA A 6 -9.90 -1.26 -2.51
N ASP A 7 -9.75 -1.88 -1.35
CA ASP A 7 -8.45 -2.22 -0.77
C ASP A 7 -8.22 -3.72 -0.95
N LEU A 8 -7.37 -4.08 -1.92
CA LEU A 8 -7.25 -5.44 -2.45
C LEU A 8 -6.13 -6.25 -1.77
N HIS A 9 -5.50 -5.71 -0.73
CA HIS A 9 -4.41 -6.37 -0.03
C HIS A 9 -4.42 -6.00 1.46
N ILE A 10 -4.94 -6.92 2.28
CA ILE A 10 -4.94 -6.82 3.74
C ILE A 10 -4.52 -8.16 4.37
N HIS A 11 -4.31 -8.15 5.68
CA HIS A 11 -3.99 -9.36 6.45
C HIS A 11 -5.00 -9.65 7.55
N SER A 12 -5.14 -10.93 7.87
CA SER A 12 -5.97 -11.42 8.96
C SER A 12 -5.18 -11.45 10.28
N PRO A 13 -5.84 -11.70 11.43
CA PRO A 13 -5.18 -11.92 12.72
C PRO A 13 -4.18 -13.09 12.75
N PHE A 14 -4.18 -13.94 11.72
CA PHE A 14 -3.29 -15.10 11.60
C PHE A 14 -1.93 -14.77 10.96
N SER A 15 -1.75 -13.58 10.39
CA SER A 15 -0.45 -13.12 9.89
C SER A 15 0.41 -12.54 11.02
N ALA A 16 1.72 -12.78 10.97
CA ALA A 16 2.66 -12.17 11.91
C ALA A 16 2.58 -10.64 11.91
N ALA A 17 2.68 -10.05 13.11
CA ALA A 17 2.61 -8.61 13.34
C ALA A 17 1.30 -7.94 12.91
N THR A 18 0.23 -8.71 12.72
CA THR A 18 -1.13 -8.22 12.48
C THR A 18 -1.92 -8.12 13.77
N SER A 19 -2.77 -7.09 13.87
CA SER A 19 -3.63 -6.89 15.03
C SER A 19 -4.68 -8.00 15.15
N GLU A 20 -4.90 -8.49 16.36
CA GLU A 20 -6.03 -9.35 16.71
C GLU A 20 -7.40 -8.71 16.41
N LYS A 21 -7.43 -7.38 16.22
CA LYS A 21 -8.62 -6.61 15.81
C LYS A 21 -8.90 -6.67 14.30
N MET A 22 -8.12 -7.37 13.48
CA MET A 22 -8.46 -7.62 12.07
C MET A 22 -9.63 -8.61 11.92
N THR A 23 -10.69 -8.46 12.71
CA THR A 23 -11.89 -9.27 12.65
C THR A 23 -12.80 -8.77 11.52
N LEU A 24 -13.66 -9.64 10.98
CA LEU A 24 -14.61 -9.24 9.92
C LEU A 24 -15.53 -8.09 10.36
N HIS A 25 -15.97 -8.07 11.62
CA HIS A 25 -16.80 -7.00 12.17
C HIS A 25 -16.05 -5.66 12.24
N ASP A 26 -14.80 -5.67 12.73
CA ASP A 26 -13.98 -4.46 12.77
C ASP A 26 -13.67 -3.97 11.36
N LEU A 27 -13.36 -4.87 10.42
CA LEU A 27 -13.14 -4.54 9.01
C LEU A 27 -14.35 -3.86 8.37
N VAL A 28 -15.57 -4.40 8.55
CA VAL A 28 -16.80 -3.76 8.06
C VAL A 28 -16.98 -2.37 8.70
N ARG A 29 -16.85 -2.28 10.02
CA ARG A 29 -17.02 -1.02 10.77
C ARG A 29 -16.07 0.06 10.28
N PHE A 30 -14.78 -0.24 10.19
CA PHE A 30 -13.78 0.74 9.81
C PHE A 30 -13.74 1.00 8.31
N SER A 31 -14.20 0.07 7.47
CA SER A 31 -14.44 0.33 6.03
C SER A 31 -15.50 1.40 5.83
N ARG A 32 -16.61 1.37 6.58
CA ARG A 32 -17.64 2.43 6.55
C ARG A 32 -17.07 3.79 6.94
N ILE A 33 -16.31 3.83 8.03
CA ILE A 33 -15.64 5.05 8.51
C ILE A 33 -14.63 5.57 7.49
N LYS A 34 -13.87 4.68 6.86
CA LYS A 34 -12.87 5.02 5.85
C LYS A 34 -13.53 5.47 4.55
N GLY A 35 -14.60 4.82 4.12
CA GLY A 35 -15.22 4.97 2.80
C GLY A 35 -14.85 3.87 1.80
N LEU A 36 -14.44 2.69 2.28
CA LEU A 36 -14.21 1.50 1.45
C LEU A 36 -15.51 0.72 1.33
N ASN A 37 -15.79 0.19 0.13
CA ASN A 37 -16.94 -0.68 -0.11
C ASN A 37 -16.55 -2.05 -0.67
N LEU A 38 -15.26 -2.30 -0.90
CA LEU A 38 -14.73 -3.60 -1.26
C LEU A 38 -13.38 -3.85 -0.56
N LEU A 39 -13.22 -5.02 0.02
CA LEU A 39 -11.99 -5.47 0.66
C LEU A 39 -11.54 -6.82 0.12
N GLY A 40 -10.23 -7.03 0.03
CA GLY A 40 -9.68 -8.39 0.09
C GLY A 40 -10.01 -9.03 1.45
N THR A 41 -10.22 -10.35 1.49
CA THR A 41 -10.43 -11.05 2.77
C THR A 41 -9.16 -11.11 3.63
N GLY A 42 -7.98 -10.99 3.03
CA GLY A 42 -6.69 -11.35 3.62
C GLY A 42 -6.56 -12.85 3.87
N ASP A 43 -5.35 -13.37 3.72
CA ASP A 43 -4.90 -14.67 4.22
C ASP A 43 -5.85 -15.86 3.96
N ALA A 44 -6.59 -15.87 2.85
CA ALA A 44 -7.65 -16.86 2.61
C ALA A 44 -7.16 -18.30 2.47
N LEU A 45 -5.84 -18.53 2.42
CA LEU A 45 -5.24 -19.87 2.44
C LEU A 45 -4.97 -20.41 3.85
N HIS A 46 -5.04 -19.57 4.88
CA HIS A 46 -4.84 -20.03 6.25
C HIS A 46 -6.06 -20.85 6.70
N PRO A 47 -5.94 -22.15 7.03
CA PRO A 47 -7.10 -23.03 7.20
C PRO A 47 -8.10 -22.56 8.28
N SER A 48 -7.61 -22.02 9.40
CA SER A 48 -8.49 -21.48 10.45
C SER A 48 -9.19 -20.20 10.02
N TRP A 49 -8.51 -19.35 9.23
CA TRP A 49 -9.12 -18.11 8.74
C TRP A 49 -10.14 -18.42 7.66
N LEU A 50 -9.82 -19.29 6.70
CA LEU A 50 -10.75 -19.78 5.69
C LEU A 50 -12.03 -20.37 6.31
N SER A 51 -11.89 -21.13 7.40
CA SER A 51 -13.06 -21.63 8.15
C SER A 51 -13.92 -20.50 8.72
N ILE A 52 -13.29 -19.47 9.30
CA ILE A 52 -13.99 -18.27 9.80
C ILE A 52 -14.68 -17.53 8.64
N LEU A 53 -14.01 -17.35 7.51
CA LEU A 53 -14.58 -16.73 6.30
C LEU A 53 -15.83 -17.49 5.85
N LYS A 54 -15.76 -18.80 5.65
CA LYS A 54 -16.90 -19.63 5.23
C LYS A 54 -18.07 -19.63 6.23
N GLN A 55 -17.77 -19.54 7.53
CA GLN A 55 -18.80 -19.52 8.56
C GLN A 55 -19.51 -18.17 8.66
N ASN A 56 -18.82 -17.06 8.39
CA ASN A 56 -19.32 -15.71 8.67
C ASN A 56 -19.67 -14.91 7.43
N LEU A 57 -19.12 -15.25 6.27
CA LEU A 57 -19.44 -14.61 5.00
C LEU A 57 -20.54 -15.38 4.26
N GLU A 58 -21.36 -14.63 3.52
CA GLU A 58 -22.32 -15.18 2.55
C GLU A 58 -22.10 -14.53 1.19
N GLU A 59 -22.15 -15.34 0.14
CA GLU A 59 -22.02 -14.84 -1.23
C GLU A 59 -23.24 -13.99 -1.58
N THR A 60 -23.01 -12.89 -2.27
CA THR A 60 -24.06 -11.97 -2.70
C THR A 60 -24.56 -12.31 -4.10
N VAL A 61 -25.57 -11.59 -4.59
CA VAL A 61 -25.97 -11.68 -6.02
C VAL A 61 -24.86 -11.20 -6.97
N MET A 62 -23.92 -10.42 -6.45
CA MET A 62 -22.72 -9.95 -7.14
C MET A 62 -21.67 -11.07 -7.08
N LYS A 63 -21.64 -11.90 -8.12
CA LYS A 63 -20.84 -13.15 -8.15
C LYS A 63 -19.38 -12.96 -7.74
N GLY A 64 -18.90 -13.85 -6.87
CA GLY A 64 -17.54 -13.83 -6.33
C GLY A 64 -17.30 -12.75 -5.27
N LEU A 65 -18.33 -11.97 -4.90
CA LEU A 65 -18.29 -11.04 -3.80
C LEU A 65 -19.18 -11.51 -2.65
N TYR A 66 -18.69 -11.28 -1.44
CA TYR A 66 -19.29 -11.74 -0.20
C TYR A 66 -19.63 -10.56 0.71
N LYS A 67 -20.60 -10.76 1.60
CA LYS A 67 -20.86 -9.84 2.72
C LYS A 67 -20.79 -10.59 4.04
N LEU A 68 -20.60 -9.84 5.12
CA LEU A 68 -20.70 -10.39 6.47
C LEU A 68 -22.16 -10.73 6.77
N LYS A 69 -22.44 -11.94 7.28
CA LYS A 69 -23.80 -12.38 7.63
C LYS A 69 -24.45 -11.39 8.60
N GLY A 70 -25.67 -11.00 8.29
CA GLY A 70 -26.43 -10.02 9.07
C GLY A 70 -26.07 -8.55 8.80
N GLU A 71 -25.10 -8.27 7.93
CA GLU A 71 -24.79 -6.92 7.46
C GLU A 71 -25.41 -6.63 6.08
N GLY A 72 -25.41 -5.35 5.70
CA GLY A 72 -25.79 -4.90 4.36
C GLY A 72 -24.74 -5.21 3.30
N GLU A 73 -25.03 -4.83 2.06
CA GLU A 73 -24.12 -4.95 0.90
C GLU A 73 -23.31 -3.66 0.66
N ASP A 74 -23.16 -2.83 1.70
CA ASP A 74 -22.40 -1.58 1.63
C ASP A 74 -20.88 -1.78 1.77
N VAL A 75 -20.46 -2.89 2.38
CA VAL A 75 -19.07 -3.35 2.42
C VAL A 75 -19.00 -4.81 2.00
N LEU A 76 -18.33 -5.06 0.89
CA LEU A 76 -18.16 -6.38 0.31
C LEU A 76 -16.74 -6.89 0.50
N PHE A 77 -16.58 -8.20 0.37
CA PHE A 77 -15.31 -8.91 0.40
C PHE A 77 -15.11 -9.71 -0.88
N LEU A 78 -13.89 -9.77 -1.36
CA LEU A 78 -13.44 -10.71 -2.39
C LEU A 78 -12.33 -11.60 -1.82
N THR A 79 -12.29 -12.85 -2.26
CA THR A 79 -11.33 -13.83 -1.74
C THR A 79 -9.91 -13.44 -2.13
N GLN A 80 -9.05 -13.22 -1.13
CA GLN A 80 -7.69 -12.72 -1.31
C GLN A 80 -6.71 -13.36 -0.33
N THR A 81 -5.48 -13.58 -0.79
CA THR A 81 -4.32 -13.94 0.05
C THR A 81 -3.05 -13.22 -0.42
N GLU A 82 -2.02 -13.18 0.42
CA GLU A 82 -0.64 -12.91 0.02
C GLU A 82 0.20 -14.17 0.30
N VAL A 83 1.14 -14.49 -0.59
CA VAL A 83 2.12 -15.56 -0.37
C VAL A 83 3.53 -15.07 -0.70
N GLY A 84 4.52 -15.53 0.06
CA GLY A 84 5.93 -15.26 -0.22
C GLY A 84 6.61 -16.41 -0.94
N THR A 85 7.48 -16.13 -1.90
CA THR A 85 8.37 -17.14 -2.48
C THR A 85 9.82 -16.86 -2.11
N VAL A 86 10.58 -17.94 -1.88
CA VAL A 86 12.03 -17.91 -1.71
C VAL A 86 12.65 -18.85 -2.74
N HIS A 87 13.47 -18.30 -3.63
CA HIS A 87 14.13 -19.07 -4.69
C HIS A 87 15.53 -18.52 -4.95
N VAL A 88 16.33 -19.27 -5.71
CA VAL A 88 17.66 -18.83 -6.15
C VAL A 88 17.59 -18.45 -7.61
N TYR A 89 17.99 -17.21 -7.93
CA TYR A 89 18.12 -16.72 -9.30
C TYR A 89 19.50 -16.07 -9.49
N GLU A 90 20.27 -16.58 -10.45
CA GLU A 90 21.65 -16.19 -10.73
C GLU A 90 22.56 -16.23 -9.48
N GLY A 91 22.47 -17.32 -8.71
CA GLY A 91 23.27 -17.52 -7.49
C GLY A 91 22.91 -16.61 -6.32
N LYS A 92 21.81 -15.85 -6.40
CA LYS A 92 21.31 -14.97 -5.33
C LYS A 92 19.95 -15.44 -4.85
N VAL A 93 19.76 -15.45 -3.53
CA VAL A 93 18.46 -15.71 -2.91
C VAL A 93 17.54 -14.52 -3.17
N ARG A 94 16.38 -14.79 -3.75
CA ARG A 94 15.31 -13.83 -4.00
C ARG A 94 14.14 -14.11 -3.06
N ARG A 95 13.50 -13.05 -2.60
CA ARG A 95 12.34 -13.09 -1.70
C ARG A 95 11.30 -12.13 -2.23
N ILE A 96 10.15 -12.64 -2.65
CA ILE A 96 9.14 -11.85 -3.36
C ILE A 96 7.77 -12.27 -2.87
N HIS A 97 6.94 -11.28 -2.52
CA HIS A 97 5.53 -11.49 -2.21
C HIS A 97 4.63 -11.34 -3.44
N HIS A 98 3.52 -12.08 -3.43
CA HIS A 98 2.53 -12.13 -4.49
C HIS A 98 1.14 -12.08 -3.87
N VAL A 99 0.30 -11.16 -4.34
CA VAL A 99 -1.12 -11.13 -4.01
C VAL A 99 -1.86 -12.03 -4.98
N ILE A 100 -2.81 -12.80 -4.46
CA ILE A 100 -3.68 -13.68 -5.25
C ILE A 100 -5.12 -13.33 -4.90
N LEU A 101 -5.88 -12.95 -5.92
CA LEU A 101 -7.33 -12.79 -5.87
C LEU A 101 -7.96 -14.05 -6.50
N MET A 102 -9.00 -14.56 -5.86
CA MET A 102 -9.66 -15.80 -6.25
C MET A 102 -11.16 -15.55 -6.45
N PRO A 103 -11.81 -16.23 -7.40
CA PRO A 103 -13.22 -15.99 -7.71
C PRO A 103 -14.16 -16.46 -6.61
N SER A 104 -13.71 -17.35 -5.71
CA SER A 104 -14.53 -17.84 -4.60
C SER A 104 -13.71 -18.46 -3.46
N LEU A 105 -14.33 -18.62 -2.28
CA LEU A 105 -13.76 -19.29 -1.11
C LEU A 105 -13.49 -20.79 -1.38
N GLU A 106 -14.24 -21.42 -2.28
CA GLU A 106 -14.02 -22.80 -2.72
C GLU A 106 -12.74 -22.92 -3.54
N VAL A 107 -12.44 -21.93 -4.40
CA VAL A 107 -11.17 -21.91 -5.13
C VAL A 107 -9.99 -21.68 -4.19
N ALA A 108 -10.16 -20.86 -3.13
CA ALA A 108 -9.14 -20.75 -2.08
C ALA A 108 -8.90 -22.07 -1.34
N GLU A 109 -9.95 -22.86 -1.07
CA GLU A 109 -9.81 -24.20 -0.48
C GLU A 109 -9.03 -25.15 -1.40
N GLN A 110 -9.35 -25.17 -2.69
CA GLN A 110 -8.63 -25.99 -3.67
C GLN A 110 -7.15 -25.58 -3.79
N LEU A 111 -6.86 -24.28 -3.76
CA LEU A 111 -5.49 -23.76 -3.78
C LEU A 111 -4.75 -24.12 -2.48
N THR A 112 -5.44 -24.08 -1.33
CA THR A 112 -4.92 -24.51 -0.03
C THR A 112 -4.50 -25.98 -0.07
N ASP A 113 -5.34 -26.87 -0.64
CA ASP A 113 -5.03 -28.29 -0.80
C ASP A 113 -3.80 -28.56 -1.67
N ARG A 114 -3.57 -27.73 -2.70
CA ARG A 114 -2.39 -27.82 -3.56
C ARG A 114 -1.13 -27.31 -2.86
N LEU A 115 -1.19 -26.11 -2.27
CA LEU A 115 -0.01 -25.45 -1.68
C LEU A 115 0.40 -26.03 -0.32
N SER A 116 -0.52 -26.66 0.43
CA SER A 116 -0.21 -27.34 1.71
C SER A 116 0.75 -28.52 1.56
N LYS A 117 0.95 -29.02 0.34
CA LYS A 117 1.96 -30.05 0.03
C LYS A 117 3.38 -29.50 0.00
N LEU A 118 3.52 -28.18 -0.12
CA LEU A 118 4.80 -27.48 -0.31
C LEU A 118 5.27 -26.75 0.95
N THR A 119 4.33 -26.34 1.81
CA THR A 119 4.62 -25.60 3.06
C THR A 119 3.50 -25.77 4.08
N ASP A 120 3.77 -25.46 5.34
CA ASP A 120 2.75 -25.44 6.39
C ASP A 120 1.94 -24.13 6.34
N LEU A 121 0.76 -24.19 5.74
CA LEU A 121 -0.17 -23.04 5.63
C LEU A 121 -0.82 -22.63 6.97
N LYS A 122 -0.61 -23.40 8.06
CA LYS A 122 -1.13 -23.06 9.39
C LYS A 122 -0.18 -22.20 10.21
N ALA A 123 1.08 -22.05 9.76
CA ALA A 123 2.11 -21.38 10.54
C ALA A 123 1.96 -19.86 10.56
N ASP A 124 1.46 -19.28 9.47
CA ASP A 124 1.27 -17.83 9.30
C ASP A 124 0.19 -17.58 8.23
N GLY A 125 -0.54 -16.48 8.37
CA GLY A 125 -1.53 -16.01 7.38
C GLY A 125 -0.90 -15.67 6.01
N ARG A 126 0.40 -15.35 5.99
CA ARG A 126 1.23 -15.19 4.80
C ARG A 126 2.25 -16.32 4.70
N PRO A 127 1.88 -17.46 4.10
CA PRO A 127 2.78 -18.59 3.97
C PRO A 127 3.94 -18.25 3.04
N VAL A 128 5.12 -18.78 3.37
CA VAL A 128 6.33 -18.68 2.56
C VAL A 128 6.64 -20.04 1.93
N LEU A 129 6.77 -20.06 0.60
CA LEU A 129 7.04 -21.23 -0.20
C LEU A 129 8.47 -21.21 -0.74
N THR A 130 9.17 -22.35 -0.67
CA THR A 130 10.50 -22.51 -1.28
C THR A 130 10.35 -23.05 -2.70
N ILE A 131 9.75 -22.24 -3.56
CA ILE A 131 9.51 -22.50 -4.99
C ILE A 131 9.81 -21.23 -5.80
N THR A 132 9.95 -21.36 -7.11
CA THR A 132 10.05 -20.22 -8.00
C THR A 132 8.69 -19.49 -8.11
N PRO A 133 8.68 -18.18 -8.41
CA PRO A 133 7.43 -17.46 -8.69
C PRO A 133 6.72 -17.99 -9.94
N ALA A 134 7.45 -18.53 -10.92
CA ALA A 134 6.87 -19.17 -12.09
C ALA A 134 6.04 -20.41 -11.72
N GLU A 135 6.60 -21.33 -10.92
CA GLU A 135 5.89 -22.51 -10.39
C GLU A 135 4.66 -22.12 -9.54
N LEU A 136 4.76 -21.02 -8.77
CA LEU A 136 3.62 -20.48 -8.03
C LEU A 136 2.50 -20.04 -8.99
N VAL A 137 2.82 -19.23 -10.00
CA VAL A 137 1.84 -18.74 -10.98
C VAL A 137 1.18 -19.91 -11.70
N GLU A 138 1.96 -20.89 -12.15
CA GLU A 138 1.44 -22.11 -12.79
C GLU A 138 0.43 -22.82 -11.89
N THR A 139 0.81 -23.09 -10.63
CA THR A 139 -0.08 -23.75 -9.65
C THR A 139 -1.38 -22.97 -9.42
N VAL A 140 -1.28 -21.64 -9.32
CA VAL A 140 -2.43 -20.75 -9.11
C VAL A 140 -3.38 -20.79 -10.31
N ILE A 141 -2.85 -20.67 -11.53
CA ILE A 141 -3.67 -20.65 -12.75
C ILE A 141 -4.24 -22.04 -13.08
N GLU A 142 -3.52 -23.12 -12.80
CA GLU A 142 -4.05 -24.49 -12.93
C GLU A 142 -5.19 -24.79 -11.97
N THR A 143 -5.19 -24.15 -10.79
CA THR A 143 -6.27 -24.32 -9.82
C THR A 143 -7.56 -23.68 -10.32
N SER A 144 -7.45 -22.50 -10.93
CA SER A 144 -8.54 -21.86 -11.66
C SER A 144 -7.96 -20.82 -12.63
N SER A 145 -8.37 -20.87 -13.89
CA SER A 145 -7.95 -19.88 -14.90
C SER A 145 -8.44 -18.45 -14.59
N ASP A 146 -9.41 -18.32 -13.70
CA ASP A 146 -9.97 -17.04 -13.25
C ASP A 146 -9.20 -16.45 -12.06
N ASN A 147 -8.26 -17.18 -11.46
CA ASN A 147 -7.38 -16.62 -10.44
C ASN A 147 -6.54 -15.47 -11.01
N PHE A 148 -6.32 -14.46 -10.19
CA PHE A 148 -5.56 -13.27 -10.55
C PHE A 148 -4.38 -13.10 -9.60
N ILE A 149 -3.17 -13.11 -10.12
CA ILE A 149 -1.94 -13.02 -9.34
C ILE A 149 -1.07 -11.86 -9.83
N PHE A 150 -0.50 -11.11 -8.89
CA PHE A 150 0.42 -10.01 -9.17
C PHE A 150 1.45 -9.84 -8.04
N PRO A 151 2.65 -9.31 -8.34
CA PRO A 151 3.64 -8.97 -7.30
C PRO A 151 3.11 -7.91 -6.35
N ALA A 152 3.26 -8.16 -5.05
CA ALA A 152 2.90 -7.21 -3.99
C ALA A 152 3.95 -6.09 -3.86
N HIS A 153 3.51 -4.90 -3.43
CA HIS A 153 4.32 -3.77 -3.00
C HIS A 153 5.71 -3.65 -3.66
N ALA A 154 5.75 -3.39 -4.97
CA ALA A 154 6.85 -3.71 -5.88
C ALA A 154 8.24 -3.17 -5.51
N TRP A 155 8.30 -2.10 -4.73
CA TRP A 155 9.51 -1.33 -4.46
C TRP A 155 9.96 -1.31 -3.00
N THR A 156 9.19 -1.90 -2.08
CA THR A 156 9.65 -2.04 -0.69
C THR A 156 11.03 -2.72 -0.70
N PRO A 157 12.01 -2.27 0.09
CA PRO A 157 13.37 -2.75 -0.07
C PRO A 157 13.52 -4.28 0.03
N TRP A 158 12.64 -4.93 0.79
CA TRP A 158 12.67 -6.36 1.10
C TRP A 158 11.35 -6.99 0.64
N TRP A 159 11.35 -8.27 0.29
CA TRP A 159 10.15 -9.04 -0.10
C TRP A 159 9.40 -8.51 -1.34
N SER A 160 10.04 -7.65 -2.13
CA SER A 160 9.43 -7.07 -3.32
C SER A 160 10.19 -7.41 -4.59
N ILE A 161 9.46 -7.48 -5.70
CA ILE A 161 10.03 -7.83 -7.00
C ILE A 161 11.18 -6.91 -7.44
N PHE A 162 11.09 -5.59 -7.23
CA PHE A 162 12.16 -4.64 -7.56
C PHE A 162 12.90 -4.11 -6.33
N GLY A 163 12.66 -4.71 -5.16
CA GLY A 163 13.30 -4.36 -3.90
C GLY A 163 14.83 -4.40 -4.01
N SER A 164 15.49 -3.41 -3.40
CA SER A 164 16.95 -3.30 -3.43
C SER A 164 17.68 -4.46 -2.71
N ILE A 165 16.96 -5.24 -1.89
CA ILE A 165 17.43 -6.41 -1.16
C ILE A 165 16.56 -7.61 -1.52
N GLY A 166 17.07 -8.48 -2.40
CA GLY A 166 16.41 -9.74 -2.76
C GLY A 166 15.40 -9.65 -3.91
N GLY A 167 15.21 -8.47 -4.52
CA GLY A 167 14.45 -8.32 -5.77
C GLY A 167 15.28 -8.64 -7.02
N VAL A 168 14.63 -8.58 -8.19
CA VAL A 168 15.16 -8.71 -9.55
C VAL A 168 15.10 -7.36 -10.28
N ASN A 169 15.53 -7.29 -11.54
CA ASN A 169 15.50 -6.08 -12.36
C ASN A 169 14.43 -6.11 -13.46
N ARG A 170 13.83 -7.27 -13.74
CA ARG A 170 12.80 -7.43 -14.78
C ARG A 170 11.71 -8.39 -14.32
N MET A 171 10.51 -8.24 -14.85
CA MET A 171 9.39 -9.15 -14.60
C MET A 171 9.73 -10.59 -15.04
N GLU A 172 10.40 -10.73 -16.19
CA GLU A 172 10.78 -12.04 -16.73
C GLU A 172 11.87 -12.74 -15.91
N GLU A 173 12.68 -12.00 -15.15
CA GLU A 173 13.65 -12.59 -14.21
C GLU A 173 12.96 -13.22 -12.98
N CYS A 174 11.72 -12.82 -12.69
CA CYS A 174 10.91 -13.34 -11.58
C CYS A 174 9.95 -14.44 -12.04
N TYR A 175 9.19 -14.19 -13.10
CA TYR A 175 8.08 -15.04 -13.53
C TYR A 175 8.37 -15.86 -14.78
N GLU A 176 9.54 -15.70 -15.41
CA GLU A 176 9.93 -16.47 -16.60
C GLU A 176 8.84 -16.43 -17.69
N ASP A 177 8.48 -17.57 -18.28
CA ASP A 177 7.43 -17.68 -19.28
C ASP A 177 6.01 -17.45 -18.71
N MET A 178 5.84 -17.56 -17.39
CA MET A 178 4.59 -17.24 -16.69
C MET A 178 4.32 -15.75 -16.55
N THR A 179 5.27 -14.88 -16.96
CA THR A 179 5.05 -13.42 -17.07
C THR A 179 3.80 -13.07 -17.91
N LYS A 180 3.42 -13.93 -18.87
CA LYS A 180 2.20 -13.78 -19.68
C LYS A 180 0.88 -13.80 -18.89
N HIS A 181 0.91 -14.30 -17.65
CA HIS A 181 -0.24 -14.34 -16.74
C HIS A 181 -0.28 -13.17 -15.75
N ILE A 182 0.73 -12.30 -15.75
CA ILE A 182 0.79 -11.12 -14.88
C ILE A 182 0.28 -9.90 -15.66
N TYR A 183 -0.76 -9.27 -15.14
CA TYR A 183 -1.41 -8.09 -15.77
C TYR A 183 -1.33 -6.84 -14.91
N ALA A 184 -0.95 -6.98 -13.64
CA ALA A 184 -0.88 -5.87 -12.69
C ALA A 184 0.41 -5.91 -11.87
N LEU A 185 0.69 -4.79 -11.22
CA LEU A 185 1.78 -4.56 -10.29
C LEU A 185 1.25 -3.69 -9.16
N GLU A 186 1.42 -4.11 -7.90
CA GLU A 186 1.08 -3.26 -6.76
C GLU A 186 2.22 -2.27 -6.48
N THR A 187 1.92 -0.97 -6.47
CA THR A 187 2.91 0.09 -6.19
C THR A 187 3.47 -0.06 -4.78
N GLY A 188 2.56 -0.18 -3.81
CA GLY A 188 2.81 -0.20 -2.37
C GLY A 188 3.38 1.12 -1.84
N LEU A 189 3.31 1.28 -0.51
CA LEU A 189 3.61 2.49 0.27
C LEU A 189 4.96 3.19 0.04
N SER A 190 5.87 2.54 -0.69
CA SER A 190 7.22 3.05 -0.95
C SER A 190 7.37 3.65 -2.35
N SER A 191 6.36 3.51 -3.22
CA SER A 191 6.36 4.08 -4.57
C SER A 191 4.99 4.60 -4.95
N ASP A 192 4.92 5.38 -6.02
CA ASP A 192 3.67 5.84 -6.61
C ASP A 192 3.68 5.55 -8.13
N PRO A 193 2.57 5.83 -8.84
CA PRO A 193 2.53 5.64 -10.29
C PRO A 193 3.58 6.46 -11.05
N ALA A 194 3.90 7.69 -10.61
CA ALA A 194 4.90 8.53 -11.26
C ALA A 194 6.33 7.97 -11.15
N MET A 195 6.65 7.25 -10.07
CA MET A 195 7.92 6.51 -9.94
C MET A 195 7.94 5.31 -10.90
N ASN A 196 6.83 4.58 -11.02
CA ASN A 196 6.72 3.40 -11.88
C ASN A 196 6.72 3.75 -13.39
N TRP A 197 6.10 4.87 -13.79
CA TRP A 197 6.08 5.36 -15.17
C TRP A 197 7.46 5.65 -15.75
N ARG A 198 8.47 5.75 -14.89
CA ARG A 198 9.87 5.95 -15.28
C ARG A 198 10.51 4.71 -15.91
N LEU A 199 9.83 3.56 -15.89
CA LEU A 199 10.28 2.31 -16.47
C LEU A 199 9.30 1.89 -17.57
N SER A 200 9.70 2.03 -18.84
CA SER A 200 8.84 1.70 -19.99
C SER A 200 8.36 0.25 -20.00
N ALA A 201 9.16 -0.66 -19.46
CA ALA A 201 8.79 -2.07 -19.31
C ALA A 201 7.55 -2.28 -18.42
N LEU A 202 7.22 -1.33 -17.55
CA LEU A 202 6.06 -1.41 -16.66
C LEU A 202 4.76 -0.89 -17.28
N ASP A 203 4.82 -0.23 -18.44
CA ASP A 203 3.66 0.39 -19.07
C ASP A 203 2.56 -0.60 -19.44
N ARG A 204 2.88 -1.88 -19.64
CA ARG A 204 1.90 -2.91 -19.98
C ARG A 204 1.08 -3.41 -18.77
N TYR A 205 1.48 -3.07 -17.55
CA TYR A 205 0.80 -3.52 -16.34
C TYR A 205 -0.13 -2.44 -15.81
N THR A 206 -1.24 -2.86 -15.23
CA THR A 206 -2.10 -2.01 -14.42
C THR A 206 -1.44 -1.79 -13.07
N LEU A 207 -1.25 -0.54 -12.70
CA LEU A 207 -0.73 -0.19 -11.37
C LEU A 207 -1.90 -0.22 -10.39
N LEU A 208 -1.77 -1.05 -9.37
CA LEU A 208 -2.72 -1.17 -8.26
C LEU A 208 -2.11 -0.59 -7.00
N SER A 209 -2.95 -0.09 -6.11
CA SER A 209 -2.53 0.47 -4.83
C SER A 209 -3.42 -0.11 -3.72
N SER A 210 -2.81 -0.69 -2.70
CA SER A 210 -3.50 -1.37 -1.61
C SER A 210 -2.74 -1.14 -0.31
N SER A 211 -3.45 -1.22 0.81
CA SER A 211 -2.91 -0.73 2.07
C SER A 211 -1.86 -1.64 2.70
N ASP A 212 -1.82 -2.94 2.36
CA ASP A 212 -1.08 -3.96 3.11
C ASP A 212 -1.42 -3.84 4.61
N SER A 213 -2.73 -3.82 4.91
CA SER A 213 -3.19 -3.48 6.25
C SER A 213 -2.99 -4.63 7.22
N HIS A 214 -2.25 -4.33 8.29
CA HIS A 214 -2.07 -5.18 9.46
C HIS A 214 -2.92 -4.69 10.66
N SER A 215 -3.82 -3.73 10.46
CA SER A 215 -4.65 -3.19 11.53
C SER A 215 -5.93 -2.53 10.99
N PRO A 216 -7.09 -2.73 11.62
CA PRO A 216 -8.35 -2.29 11.01
C PRO A 216 -8.55 -0.77 11.12
N TRP A 217 -7.69 -0.08 11.89
CA TRP A 217 -7.83 1.36 12.10
C TRP A 217 -7.75 2.15 10.77
N PRO A 218 -8.53 3.23 10.59
CA PRO A 218 -8.60 3.95 9.31
C PRO A 218 -7.30 4.61 8.81
N TRP A 219 -6.30 4.81 9.69
CA TRP A 219 -4.96 5.26 9.28
C TRP A 219 -4.03 4.12 8.80
N ARG A 220 -4.54 2.89 8.76
CA ARG A 220 -3.89 1.72 8.16
C ARG A 220 -4.76 1.17 7.04
N LEU A 221 -5.98 0.75 7.35
CA LEU A 221 -6.94 0.24 6.37
C LEU A 221 -7.28 1.31 5.33
N GLY A 222 -7.15 0.97 4.04
CA GLY A 222 -7.40 1.91 2.93
C GLY A 222 -6.51 3.15 2.90
N ARG A 223 -5.33 3.13 3.55
CA ARG A 223 -4.34 4.21 3.37
C ARG A 223 -3.83 4.29 1.92
N GLU A 224 -3.98 3.18 1.21
CA GLU A 224 -3.85 3.03 -0.24
C GLU A 224 -5.02 2.18 -0.71
N CYS A 225 -5.63 2.55 -1.84
CA CYS A 225 -6.74 1.82 -2.43
C CYS A 225 -6.99 2.23 -3.88
N ASN A 226 -7.85 1.48 -4.56
CA ASN A 226 -8.18 1.65 -5.96
C ASN A 226 -9.64 2.13 -6.10
N VAL A 227 -9.90 3.06 -7.01
CA VAL A 227 -11.25 3.54 -7.30
C VAL A 227 -11.64 3.13 -8.72
N PHE A 228 -12.70 2.33 -8.80
CA PHE A 228 -13.27 1.81 -10.04
C PHE A 228 -14.64 2.40 -10.31
N GLU A 229 -15.01 2.42 -11.58
CA GLU A 229 -16.38 2.62 -12.05
C GLU A 229 -16.76 1.42 -12.92
N LEU A 230 -17.59 0.53 -12.38
CA LEU A 230 -17.93 -0.76 -12.98
C LEU A 230 -19.39 -0.79 -13.41
N GLU A 231 -19.76 -1.59 -14.41
CA GLU A 231 -21.17 -1.77 -14.76
C GLU A 231 -21.93 -2.43 -13.60
N GLU A 232 -21.35 -3.52 -13.08
CA GLU A 232 -21.75 -4.22 -11.87
C GLU A 232 -20.50 -4.52 -11.02
N PRO A 233 -20.57 -4.43 -9.68
CA PRO A 233 -19.44 -4.79 -8.83
C PRO A 233 -19.36 -6.32 -8.71
N SER A 234 -18.69 -7.02 -9.64
CA SER A 234 -18.47 -8.47 -9.56
C SER A 234 -16.98 -8.80 -9.64
N TYR A 235 -16.57 -10.01 -9.19
CA TYR A 235 -15.17 -10.43 -9.30
C TYR A 235 -14.68 -10.35 -10.76
N LYS A 236 -15.48 -10.89 -11.69
CA LYS A 236 -15.14 -10.90 -13.11
C LYS A 236 -14.97 -9.48 -13.66
N GLU A 237 -15.90 -8.58 -13.37
CA GLU A 237 -15.87 -7.21 -13.87
C GLU A 237 -14.70 -6.40 -13.25
N LEU A 238 -14.32 -6.69 -12.01
CA LEU A 238 -13.11 -6.12 -11.41
C LEU A 238 -11.84 -6.61 -12.12
N ILE A 239 -11.68 -7.93 -12.29
CA ILE A 239 -10.49 -8.51 -12.91
C ILE A 239 -10.37 -8.11 -14.39
N ASP A 240 -11.48 -8.06 -15.12
CA ASP A 240 -11.50 -7.62 -16.52
C ASP A 240 -11.07 -6.16 -16.66
N ALA A 241 -11.53 -5.27 -15.77
CA ALA A 241 -11.08 -3.87 -15.76
C ALA A 241 -9.55 -3.76 -15.55
N ILE A 242 -9.02 -4.54 -14.61
CA ILE A 242 -7.59 -4.60 -14.29
C ILE A 242 -6.79 -5.16 -15.48
N LYS A 243 -7.23 -6.26 -16.09
CA LYS A 243 -6.53 -6.86 -17.24
C LYS A 243 -6.55 -5.97 -18.48
N ALA A 244 -7.66 -5.27 -18.72
CA ALA A 244 -7.81 -4.36 -19.85
C ALA A 244 -7.03 -3.05 -19.69
N LYS A 245 -6.63 -2.71 -18.45
CA LYS A 245 -6.02 -1.41 -18.11
C LYS A 245 -6.86 -0.24 -18.61
N ASP A 246 -8.17 -0.31 -18.38
CA ASP A 246 -9.14 0.64 -18.93
C ASP A 246 -9.30 1.86 -18.01
N PRO A 247 -8.86 3.07 -18.43
CA PRO A 247 -8.97 4.28 -17.60
C PRO A 247 -10.41 4.78 -17.43
N SER A 248 -11.37 4.25 -18.20
CA SER A 248 -12.81 4.52 -18.00
C SER A 248 -13.40 3.71 -16.85
N ARG A 249 -12.76 2.58 -16.50
CA ARG A 249 -13.20 1.67 -15.44
C ARG A 249 -12.33 1.72 -14.19
N ILE A 250 -11.07 2.13 -14.32
CA ILE A 250 -10.17 2.42 -13.20
C ILE A 250 -9.96 3.93 -13.16
N LEU A 251 -10.75 4.61 -12.32
CA LEU A 251 -10.79 6.07 -12.28
C LEU A 251 -9.48 6.65 -11.76
N PHE A 252 -8.96 6.10 -10.67
CA PHE A 252 -7.67 6.49 -10.08
C PHE A 252 -7.26 5.55 -8.94
N THR A 253 -5.98 5.60 -8.57
CA THR A 253 -5.49 5.05 -7.30
C THR A 253 -5.34 6.15 -6.24
N ILE A 254 -5.49 5.77 -4.98
CA ILE A 254 -5.22 6.60 -3.82
C ILE A 254 -3.91 6.08 -3.23
N GLU A 255 -2.89 6.93 -3.19
CA GLU A 255 -1.52 6.56 -2.85
C GLU A 255 -1.08 7.28 -1.57
N THR A 256 -0.27 6.62 -0.76
CA THR A 256 0.49 7.32 0.28
C THR A 256 1.66 8.04 -0.41
N PRO A 257 1.94 9.33 -0.11
CA PRO A 257 3.14 9.97 -0.62
C PRO A 257 4.39 9.14 -0.29
N PRO A 258 5.16 8.65 -1.27
CA PRO A 258 6.26 7.72 -1.01
C PRO A 258 7.36 8.37 -0.16
N GLU A 259 7.47 9.70 -0.17
CA GLU A 259 8.35 10.48 0.70
C GLU A 259 8.04 10.26 2.20
N TYR A 260 6.80 9.93 2.55
CA TYR A 260 6.43 9.59 3.92
C TYR A 260 7.04 8.25 4.36
N GLY A 261 7.35 7.36 3.41
CA GLY A 261 7.91 6.03 3.66
C GLY A 261 9.27 6.04 4.37
N LYS A 262 9.51 5.02 5.20
CA LYS A 262 10.73 4.88 6.05
C LYS A 262 12.05 4.77 5.28
N TYR A 263 11.99 4.43 4.01
CA TYR A 263 13.15 4.10 3.19
C TYR A 263 13.11 4.84 1.85
N HIS A 264 12.43 5.98 1.76
CA HIS A 264 12.32 6.70 0.49
C HIS A 264 13.69 7.18 -0.02
N TYR A 265 14.41 7.94 0.80
CA TYR A 265 15.76 8.43 0.49
C TYR A 265 16.85 7.64 1.22
N SER A 266 18.05 7.72 0.66
CA SER A 266 19.24 7.13 1.29
C SER A 266 19.56 7.81 2.61
N GLY A 267 20.12 7.04 3.56
CA GLY A 267 20.60 7.60 4.82
C GLY A 267 21.22 6.59 5.76
N HIS A 268 21.62 7.08 6.93
CA HIS A 268 22.21 6.31 8.02
C HIS A 268 21.72 6.88 9.36
N ARG A 269 20.59 6.33 9.83
CA ARG A 269 19.85 6.72 11.03
C ARG A 269 20.74 6.75 12.26
N LYS A 270 21.65 5.78 12.41
CA LYS A 270 22.56 5.69 13.57
C LYS A 270 23.47 6.92 13.71
N CYS A 271 23.80 7.61 12.61
CA CYS A 271 24.57 8.84 12.64
C CYS A 271 23.73 10.11 12.40
N GLY A 272 22.40 9.98 12.28
CA GLY A 272 21.52 11.10 11.93
C GLY A 272 21.79 11.71 10.55
N VAL A 273 22.41 10.95 9.64
CA VAL A 273 22.71 11.40 8.28
C VAL A 273 21.56 11.00 7.37
N GLY A 274 20.84 11.98 6.84
CA GLY A 274 19.67 11.76 6.01
C GLY A 274 18.56 12.77 6.28
N PRO A 275 17.55 12.85 5.40
CA PRO A 275 17.43 12.11 4.13
C PRO A 275 18.38 12.67 3.05
N ILE A 276 18.98 11.81 2.23
CA ILE A 276 19.89 12.19 1.13
C ILE A 276 19.27 11.78 -0.22
N PRO A 277 18.99 12.74 -1.13
CA PRO A 277 18.48 12.44 -2.47
C PRO A 277 19.48 11.63 -3.33
N PRO A 278 19.02 10.89 -4.35
CA PRO A 278 19.90 10.01 -5.13
C PRO A 278 21.13 10.68 -5.75
N SER A 279 20.97 11.90 -6.28
CA SER A 279 22.05 12.65 -6.90
C SER A 279 23.17 13.02 -5.92
N GLU A 280 22.83 13.27 -4.66
CA GLU A 280 23.79 13.55 -3.58
C GLU A 280 24.40 12.27 -3.01
N ALA A 281 23.58 11.22 -2.82
CA ALA A 281 24.05 9.92 -2.34
C ALA A 281 25.13 9.33 -3.26
N ARG A 282 24.95 9.49 -4.58
CA ARG A 282 25.94 9.10 -5.59
C ARG A 282 27.25 9.88 -5.48
N LYS A 283 27.20 11.20 -5.24
CA LYS A 283 28.40 12.05 -5.09
C LYS A 283 29.28 11.65 -3.91
N ILE A 284 28.67 11.17 -2.82
CA ILE A 284 29.40 10.68 -1.63
C ILE A 284 29.66 9.16 -1.67
N GLY A 285 29.46 8.51 -2.83
CA GLY A 285 29.73 7.10 -3.04
C GLY A 285 28.91 6.17 -2.14
N TYR A 286 27.70 6.59 -1.73
CA TYR A 286 26.84 5.88 -0.78
C TYR A 286 27.54 5.55 0.55
N ARG A 287 28.45 6.42 1.01
CA ARG A 287 29.14 6.30 2.29
C ARG A 287 28.70 7.40 3.26
N CYS A 288 28.43 7.01 4.50
CA CYS A 288 28.15 7.94 5.58
C CYS A 288 29.39 8.83 5.83
N PRO A 289 29.27 10.17 5.76
CA PRO A 289 30.40 11.07 5.98
C PRO A 289 30.89 11.09 7.43
N VAL A 290 30.08 10.58 8.37
CA VAL A 290 30.42 10.55 9.80
C VAL A 290 31.22 9.31 10.17
N CYS A 291 30.88 8.13 9.61
CA CYS A 291 31.46 6.86 10.06
C CYS A 291 31.98 5.95 8.95
N GLY A 292 31.89 6.37 7.68
CA GLY A 292 32.37 5.59 6.52
C GLY A 292 31.57 4.34 6.17
N LYS A 293 30.56 3.95 6.97
CA LYS A 293 29.68 2.80 6.66
C LYS A 293 28.79 3.11 5.45
N ARG A 294 28.28 2.07 4.78
CA ARG A 294 27.33 2.25 3.67
C ARG A 294 26.05 2.90 4.17
N LEU A 295 25.48 3.79 3.37
CA LEU A 295 24.11 4.26 3.58
C LEU A 295 23.14 3.11 3.32
N THR A 296 22.05 3.06 4.07
CA THR A 296 20.86 2.32 3.67
C THR A 296 20.32 3.01 2.43
N LYS A 297 20.25 2.27 1.33
CA LYS A 297 19.84 2.78 0.04
C LYS A 297 18.33 3.06 0.03
N GLY A 298 17.96 4.22 -0.51
CA GLY A 298 16.56 4.62 -0.67
C GLY A 298 15.84 3.86 -1.79
N VAL A 299 14.52 3.88 -1.74
CA VAL A 299 13.67 3.36 -2.82
C VAL A 299 13.76 4.25 -4.06
N GLU A 300 13.84 5.58 -3.90
CA GLU A 300 14.06 6.50 -5.02
C GLU A 300 15.38 6.19 -5.74
N ASP A 301 16.45 5.84 -4.99
CA ASP A 301 17.72 5.40 -5.60
C ASP A 301 17.55 4.12 -6.44
N ARG A 302 16.73 3.18 -5.96
CA ARG A 302 16.48 1.91 -6.67
C ARG A 302 15.67 2.15 -7.94
N VAL A 303 14.68 3.03 -7.91
CA VAL A 303 13.95 3.46 -9.12
C VAL A 303 14.88 4.17 -10.09
N GLU A 304 15.70 5.12 -9.62
CA GLU A 304 16.65 5.87 -10.45
C GLU A 304 17.63 4.98 -11.20
N GLU A 305 18.07 3.86 -10.60
CA GLU A 305 18.95 2.90 -11.25
C GLU A 305 18.29 2.11 -12.39
N MET A 306 16.98 1.90 -12.29
CA MET A 306 16.22 1.09 -13.25
C MET A 306 15.47 1.93 -14.28
N ALA A 307 15.29 3.22 -14.02
CA ALA A 307 14.54 4.14 -14.85
C ALA A 307 15.18 4.34 -16.23
N ASP A 308 14.37 4.23 -17.28
CA ASP A 308 14.72 4.57 -18.66
C ASP A 308 14.11 5.91 -19.12
N ARG A 309 13.30 6.54 -18.25
CA ARG A 309 12.64 7.83 -18.49
C ARG A 309 12.93 8.85 -17.39
N PRO A 310 12.86 10.15 -17.73
CA PRO A 310 13.10 11.21 -16.76
C PRO A 310 12.01 11.26 -15.68
N LYS A 311 12.37 11.81 -14.52
CA LYS A 311 11.40 12.10 -13.45
C LYS A 311 10.31 13.04 -13.97
N GLY A 312 9.06 12.73 -13.66
CA GLY A 312 7.89 13.51 -14.10
C GLY A 312 7.33 13.10 -15.46
N PHE A 313 7.90 12.08 -16.12
CA PHE A 313 7.28 11.49 -17.30
C PHE A 313 5.90 10.91 -16.97
N LYS A 314 4.91 11.18 -17.83
CA LYS A 314 3.56 10.65 -17.73
C LYS A 314 3.18 9.98 -19.06
N PRO A 315 2.85 8.67 -19.08
CA PRO A 315 2.31 8.01 -20.26
C PRO A 315 0.97 8.62 -20.69
N GLU A 316 0.67 8.60 -21.99
CA GLU A 316 -0.53 9.22 -22.56
C GLU A 316 -1.83 8.70 -21.94
N ASN A 317 -1.95 7.37 -21.79
CA ASN A 317 -3.11 6.68 -21.23
C ASN A 317 -2.90 6.25 -19.77
N ALA A 318 -2.17 7.04 -19.00
CA ALA A 318 -1.91 6.73 -17.60
C ALA A 318 -3.18 6.90 -16.74
N ILE A 319 -3.53 5.86 -15.99
CA ILE A 319 -4.55 5.92 -14.94
C ILE A 319 -4.11 6.99 -13.91
N PRO A 320 -4.97 7.98 -13.58
CA PRO A 320 -4.66 9.00 -12.59
C PRO A 320 -4.42 8.44 -11.19
N TYR A 321 -3.84 9.26 -10.32
CA TYR A 321 -3.69 8.94 -8.90
C TYR A 321 -3.76 10.20 -8.04
N ILE A 322 -4.05 10.02 -6.76
CA ILE A 322 -4.11 11.10 -5.76
C ILE A 322 -3.23 10.72 -4.58
N LYS A 323 -2.34 11.61 -4.14
CA LYS A 323 -1.53 11.39 -2.94
C LYS A 323 -2.23 11.96 -1.71
N VAL A 324 -2.52 11.11 -0.73
CA VAL A 324 -3.09 11.56 0.55
C VAL A 324 -2.43 10.84 1.71
N LEU A 325 -2.26 11.56 2.82
CA LEU A 325 -2.03 10.93 4.12
C LEU A 325 -3.39 10.69 4.79
N PRO A 326 -3.51 9.67 5.65
CA PRO A 326 -4.71 9.49 6.44
C PRO A 326 -5.13 10.76 7.18
N LEU A 327 -6.44 11.01 7.28
CA LEU A 327 -6.97 12.22 7.89
C LEU A 327 -6.47 12.42 9.33
N ALA A 328 -6.32 11.31 10.09
CA ALA A 328 -5.76 11.35 11.43
C ALA A 328 -4.32 11.89 11.48
N GLU A 329 -3.49 11.63 10.45
CA GLU A 329 -2.13 12.16 10.35
C GLU A 329 -2.13 13.68 10.08
N LEU A 330 -3.06 14.14 9.23
CA LEU A 330 -3.24 15.57 8.96
C LEU A 330 -3.72 16.32 10.21
N ILE A 331 -4.69 15.74 10.93
CA ILE A 331 -5.21 16.29 12.19
C ILE A 331 -4.13 16.30 13.26
N ALA A 332 -3.41 15.20 13.48
CA ALA A 332 -2.33 15.14 14.46
C ALA A 332 -1.27 16.21 14.18
N THR A 333 -0.90 16.37 12.91
CA THR A 333 0.03 17.42 12.47
C THR A 333 -0.51 18.81 12.76
N ALA A 334 -1.75 19.11 12.36
CA ALA A 334 -2.38 20.40 12.58
C ALA A 334 -2.51 20.78 14.07
N LEU A 335 -2.81 19.80 14.91
CA LEU A 335 -2.94 19.98 16.36
C LEU A 335 -1.60 20.00 17.10
N GLY A 336 -0.49 19.74 16.41
CA GLY A 336 0.85 19.67 16.98
C GLY A 336 1.06 18.47 17.90
N VAL A 337 0.23 17.42 17.78
CA VAL A 337 0.36 16.18 18.54
C VAL A 337 1.46 15.34 17.91
N LYS A 338 2.53 15.06 18.66
CA LYS A 338 3.72 14.37 18.18
C LYS A 338 3.95 13.08 18.96
N GLY A 339 4.70 12.16 18.36
CA GLY A 339 5.09 10.89 18.97
C GLY A 339 4.30 9.70 18.45
N GLU A 340 4.73 8.50 18.83
CA GLU A 340 4.20 7.24 18.32
C GLU A 340 2.71 7.03 18.65
N GLN A 341 2.23 7.66 19.72
CA GLN A 341 0.84 7.57 20.17
C GLN A 341 -0.05 8.70 19.65
N ALA A 342 0.44 9.56 18.75
CA ALA A 342 -0.31 10.72 18.27
C ALA A 342 -1.65 10.34 17.63
N LEU A 343 -1.67 9.25 16.85
CA LEU A 343 -2.89 8.76 16.18
C LEU A 343 -3.90 8.12 17.14
N TYR A 344 -3.49 7.79 18.36
CA TYR A 344 -4.35 7.24 19.41
C TYR A 344 -4.84 8.32 20.39
N SER A 345 -4.42 9.58 20.21
CA SER A 345 -4.83 10.69 21.08
C SER A 345 -6.34 10.93 20.98
N SER A 346 -7.04 10.98 22.10
CA SER A 346 -8.47 11.33 22.16
C SER A 346 -8.76 12.64 21.44
N ARG A 347 -7.92 13.66 21.65
CA ARG A 347 -8.03 14.95 20.96
C ARG A 347 -7.97 14.85 19.43
N VAL A 348 -7.19 13.92 18.87
CA VAL A 348 -7.13 13.68 17.42
C VAL A 348 -8.40 12.97 16.97
N TRP A 349 -8.81 11.96 17.73
CA TRP A 349 -10.02 11.16 17.47
C TRP A 349 -11.31 11.97 17.52
N ASP A 350 -11.45 12.90 18.46
CA ASP A 350 -12.65 13.75 18.58
C ASP A 350 -12.83 14.59 17.32
N VAL A 351 -11.75 15.21 16.82
CA VAL A 351 -11.77 15.99 15.57
C VAL A 351 -11.98 15.06 14.37
N TYR A 352 -11.30 13.92 14.32
CA TYR A 352 -11.43 12.94 13.24
C TYR A 352 -12.88 12.47 13.07
N LEU A 353 -13.54 12.07 14.17
CA LEU A 353 -14.92 11.63 14.15
C LEU A 353 -15.87 12.76 13.75
N ASN A 354 -15.61 13.99 14.19
CA ASN A 354 -16.43 15.12 13.79
C ASN A 354 -16.35 15.37 12.27
N VAL A 355 -15.14 15.35 11.69
CA VAL A 355 -14.95 15.49 10.24
C VAL A 355 -15.63 14.35 9.48
N VAL A 356 -15.44 13.11 9.92
CA VAL A 356 -16.07 11.94 9.31
C VAL A 356 -17.60 12.04 9.37
N ASN A 357 -18.18 12.46 10.51
CA ASN A 357 -19.62 12.59 10.65
C ASN A 357 -20.21 13.68 9.73
N VAL A 358 -19.52 14.81 9.59
CA VAL A 358 -19.96 15.91 8.70
C VAL A 358 -19.78 15.55 7.22
N CYS A 359 -18.68 14.89 6.87
CA CYS A 359 -18.34 14.57 5.48
C CYS A 359 -18.88 13.20 5.00
N GLY A 360 -19.39 12.38 5.92
CA GLY A 360 -19.87 11.03 5.70
C GLY A 360 -18.82 9.93 5.94
N ASN A 361 -17.61 10.08 5.39
CA ASN A 361 -16.48 9.17 5.63
C ASN A 361 -15.13 9.86 5.37
N GLU A 362 -14.02 9.20 5.72
CA GLU A 362 -12.68 9.77 5.58
C GLU A 362 -12.31 10.07 4.12
N LEU A 363 -12.55 9.15 3.19
CA LEU A 363 -12.18 9.35 1.79
C LEU A 363 -12.97 10.48 1.12
N LYS A 364 -14.27 10.62 1.44
CA LYS A 364 -15.07 11.79 1.05
C LYS A 364 -14.47 13.07 1.62
N ALA A 365 -14.12 13.09 2.91
CA ALA A 365 -13.47 14.25 3.51
C ALA A 365 -12.15 14.59 2.80
N LEU A 366 -11.32 13.60 2.47
CA LEU A 366 -10.01 13.80 1.86
C LEU A 366 -10.09 14.21 0.38
N ILE A 367 -11.10 13.76 -0.37
CA ILE A 367 -11.09 13.84 -1.84
C ILE A 367 -12.23 14.70 -2.41
N GLU A 368 -13.40 14.74 -1.74
CA GLU A 368 -14.64 15.27 -2.35
C GLU A 368 -15.23 16.47 -1.59
N SER A 369 -15.23 16.45 -0.26
CA SER A 369 -15.92 17.45 0.56
C SER A 369 -15.36 18.86 0.36
N SER A 370 -16.20 19.89 0.52
CA SER A 370 -15.73 21.27 0.37
C SER A 370 -14.74 21.65 1.48
N ARG A 371 -13.86 22.63 1.20
CA ARG A 371 -12.97 23.19 2.23
C ARG A 371 -13.75 23.71 3.43
N GLU A 372 -14.91 24.34 3.18
CA GLU A 372 -15.78 24.91 4.21
C GLU A 372 -16.36 23.85 5.15
N ASP A 373 -16.77 22.68 4.62
CA ASP A 373 -17.32 21.61 5.45
C ASP A 373 -16.25 21.02 6.39
N ILE A 374 -15.03 20.84 5.87
CA ILE A 374 -13.89 20.38 6.67
C ILE A 374 -13.55 21.41 7.75
N GLU A 375 -13.53 22.69 7.41
CA GLU A 375 -13.23 23.77 8.35
C GLU A 375 -14.28 23.85 9.46
N LYS A 376 -15.57 23.78 9.13
CA LYS A 376 -16.68 23.73 10.11
C LYS A 376 -16.56 22.53 11.06
N ALA A 377 -16.09 21.40 10.56
CA ALA A 377 -15.94 20.18 11.34
C ALA A 377 -14.58 20.05 12.07
N SER A 378 -13.63 20.96 11.83
CA SER A 378 -12.28 20.86 12.41
C SER A 378 -11.64 22.22 12.66
N THR A 379 -10.59 22.56 11.91
CA THR A 379 -9.86 23.82 11.96
C THR A 379 -9.46 24.24 10.55
N THR A 380 -9.22 25.53 10.36
CA THR A 380 -8.68 26.09 9.11
C THR A 380 -7.41 25.36 8.66
N ILE A 381 -6.51 25.00 9.60
CA ILE A 381 -5.25 24.31 9.30
C ILE A 381 -5.50 22.90 8.75
N VAL A 382 -6.46 22.16 9.30
CA VAL A 382 -6.83 20.82 8.80
C VAL A 382 -7.41 20.94 7.39
N ALA A 383 -8.32 21.89 7.16
CA ALA A 383 -8.90 22.13 5.85
C ALA A 383 -7.83 22.48 4.80
N ASP A 384 -6.87 23.34 5.15
CA ASP A 384 -5.76 23.72 4.27
C ASP A 384 -4.85 22.52 3.95
N LEU A 385 -4.57 21.65 4.91
CA LEU A 385 -3.80 20.43 4.67
C LEU A 385 -4.52 19.47 3.73
N VAL A 386 -5.84 19.30 3.87
CA VAL A 386 -6.63 18.45 2.97
C VAL A 386 -6.62 19.02 1.55
N VAL A 387 -6.83 20.32 1.37
CA VAL A 387 -6.76 20.97 0.05
C VAL A 387 -5.38 20.77 -0.58
N LYS A 388 -4.30 20.98 0.18
CA LYS A 388 -2.93 20.73 -0.30
C LYS A 388 -2.69 19.27 -0.65
N ALA A 389 -3.31 18.31 0.04
CA ALA A 389 -3.24 16.90 -0.33
C ALA A 389 -3.83 16.65 -1.73
N ARG A 390 -5.03 17.17 -1.99
CA ARG A 390 -5.71 17.05 -3.29
C ARG A 390 -4.91 17.65 -4.44
N GLU A 391 -4.18 18.73 -4.18
CA GLU A 391 -3.34 19.43 -5.17
C GLU A 391 -1.93 18.83 -5.30
N ASN A 392 -1.63 17.72 -4.61
CA ASN A 392 -0.28 17.15 -4.51
C ASN A 392 0.78 18.17 -4.02
N ALA A 393 0.36 19.11 -3.17
CA ALA A 393 1.14 20.23 -2.67
C ALA A 393 1.61 20.07 -1.20
N LEU A 394 1.39 18.90 -0.59
CA LEU A 394 1.92 18.59 0.74
C LEU A 394 3.46 18.63 0.74
N LYS A 395 4.03 19.34 1.71
CA LYS A 395 5.49 19.40 1.91
C LYS A 395 5.89 18.32 2.90
N ILE A 396 6.56 17.27 2.43
CA ILE A 396 7.00 16.16 3.26
C ILE A 396 8.53 16.14 3.27
N THR A 397 9.11 16.10 4.47
CA THR A 397 10.52 15.75 4.63
C THR A 397 10.65 14.25 4.42
N PRO A 398 11.45 13.77 3.44
CA PRO A 398 11.52 12.34 3.16
C PRO A 398 12.01 11.50 4.33
N GLY A 399 11.47 10.30 4.47
CA GLY A 399 11.99 9.29 5.38
C GLY A 399 13.26 8.61 4.85
N PHE A 400 14.03 8.00 5.76
CA PHE A 400 15.26 7.28 5.45
C PHE A 400 15.62 6.29 6.56
N ASP A 401 16.29 5.18 6.19
CA ASP A 401 16.87 4.19 7.12
C ASP A 401 15.98 3.82 8.33
N GLY A 402 14.69 3.56 8.06
CA GLY A 402 13.73 3.15 9.09
C GLY A 402 13.02 4.30 9.80
N VAL A 403 13.32 5.56 9.47
CA VAL A 403 12.69 6.77 10.00
C VAL A 403 11.61 7.23 9.01
N TYR A 404 10.37 7.34 9.46
CA TYR A 404 9.28 7.90 8.66
C TYR A 404 9.57 9.34 8.22
N GLY A 405 9.04 9.70 7.06
CA GLY A 405 8.98 11.08 6.63
C GLY A 405 8.09 11.92 7.56
N ARG A 406 8.14 13.24 7.40
CA ARG A 406 7.39 14.17 8.25
C ARG A 406 6.72 15.24 7.43
N LEU A 407 5.41 15.36 7.61
CA LEU A 407 4.62 16.46 7.06
C LEU A 407 5.08 17.79 7.70
N GLN A 408 5.33 18.80 6.88
CA GLN A 408 5.76 20.13 7.30
C GLN A 408 4.58 21.11 7.28
N LEU A 409 4.41 21.85 8.38
CA LEU A 409 3.56 23.05 8.39
C LEU A 409 4.37 24.25 7.90
N GLU A 410 3.75 25.17 7.17
CA GLU A 410 4.44 26.34 6.61
C GLU A 410 5.08 27.24 7.67
N ASN A 411 4.48 27.28 8.87
CA ASN A 411 5.01 28.04 10.00
C ASN A 411 6.26 27.43 10.65
N GLU A 412 6.68 26.21 10.27
CA GLU A 412 7.95 25.63 10.72
C GLU A 412 9.17 26.16 9.94
N ARG A 413 8.98 26.89 8.83
CA ARG A 413 10.08 27.54 8.07
C ARG A 413 10.77 28.69 8.79
N GLY A 414 10.38 29.02 10.02
CA GLY A 414 10.84 30.19 10.76
C GLY A 414 11.42 29.95 12.16
N LYS A 415 11.61 28.71 12.63
CA LYS A 415 12.33 28.52 13.90
C LYS A 415 13.81 28.84 13.66
N PRO A 416 14.38 29.88 14.30
CA PRO A 416 15.80 30.16 14.16
C PRO A 416 16.56 28.91 14.60
N LYS A 417 17.60 28.53 13.84
CA LYS A 417 18.64 27.63 14.37
C LYS A 417 18.98 28.17 15.76
N LYS A 418 18.89 27.33 16.80
CA LYS A 418 19.38 27.67 18.14
C LYS A 418 20.71 28.41 17.95
N GLN A 419 20.77 29.68 18.34
CA GLN A 419 22.01 30.43 18.34
C GLN A 419 23.01 29.58 19.12
N ARG A 420 24.08 29.15 18.45
CA ARG A 420 25.19 28.51 19.15
C ARG A 420 25.73 29.55 20.11
N ASN A 421 25.82 29.19 21.39
CA ASN A 421 26.50 30.05 22.34
C ASN A 421 28.00 30.00 22.02
N LEU A 422 28.73 31.07 22.33
CA LEU A 422 30.19 31.14 22.11
C LEU A 422 30.94 29.96 22.75
N THR A 423 30.35 29.34 23.77
CA THR A 423 30.85 28.15 24.47
C THR A 423 30.82 26.88 23.62
N ASP A 424 29.97 26.79 22.60
CA ASP A 424 29.85 25.61 21.72
C ASP A 424 31.03 25.51 20.73
N PHE A 425 31.93 26.49 20.71
CA PHE A 425 33.13 26.54 19.85
C PHE A 425 34.44 26.38 20.63
N LEU A 426 34.40 26.14 21.94
CA LEU A 426 35.58 26.04 22.80
C LEU A 426 35.82 24.64 23.40
N THR A 427 35.37 23.58 22.73
CA THR A 427 35.76 22.19 23.06
C THR A 427 36.16 21.42 21.82
#